data_AF-A0A7C1D3I4-F1
#
_entry.id   AF-A0A7C1D3I4-F1
#
_cell.length_a   1.000
_cell.length_b   1.000
_cell.length_c   1.000
_cell.angle_alpha   90.00
_cell.angle_beta   90.00
_cell.angle_gamma   90.00
#
_symmetry.space_group_name_H-M   'P 1'
#
loop_
_entity.id
_entity.type
_entity.pdbx_description
1 polymer ?
#
loop_
_entity_poly.entity_id
_entity_poly.type
_entity_poly.pdbx_seq_one_letter_code
_entity_poly.pdbx_strand_id
1 'polypeptide(L)'
;MQRSFSLKISALFMTMILALAIVSITPILAQTSQANLKVSTELKNFDNMVLQSRQEMRKYCAIVQELIKQEDSQKQATGLEHIRQSTALWENVQQKFQSQPPAEYQPDEKFSARLEAIHQGIQDMEKQLADGKFKKALQVCGATCGLFVKMHEENSLVYAADRLFHLRKLAKKMIDEEQKSGLTAIKGMMGDLLKLRDNIFLAPCPAPDDEARCKNYQAAVKTFSAQLDELAISVVNDNQTAAENIFKNLMSAINQAYGIAL
;
A
#
# COMPACT_ATOMS: atom_id res chain seq x y z
N MET A 1 -14.47 -74.62 -44.71
CA MET A 1 -15.29 -74.35 -43.50
C MET A 1 -15.40 -72.83 -43.39
N GLN A 2 -16.46 -72.16 -43.86
CA GLN A 2 -17.79 -72.00 -43.21
C GLN A 2 -17.61 -71.60 -41.73
N ARG A 3 -18.08 -70.44 -41.22
CA ARG A 3 -19.34 -69.67 -41.38
C ARG A 3 -19.02 -68.19 -41.08
N SER A 4 -19.42 -67.17 -41.84
CA SER A 4 -20.76 -66.59 -42.04
C SER A 4 -21.52 -66.27 -40.74
N PHE A 5 -21.61 -65.01 -40.34
CA PHE A 5 -22.87 -64.44 -39.82
C PHE A 5 -22.97 -62.93 -40.10
N SER A 6 -24.13 -62.59 -40.65
CA SER A 6 -24.56 -61.30 -41.16
C SER A 6 -25.80 -60.90 -40.35
N LEU A 7 -25.89 -59.64 -39.91
CA LEU A 7 -27.12 -58.99 -39.46
C LEU A 7 -26.86 -57.47 -39.62
N LYS A 8 -27.28 -56.79 -40.69
CA LYS A 8 -28.63 -56.40 -41.16
C LYS A 8 -29.47 -55.59 -40.15
N ILE A 9 -29.65 -54.32 -40.54
CA ILE A 9 -30.89 -53.53 -40.50
C ILE A 9 -31.26 -52.91 -39.15
N SER A 10 -31.20 -51.59 -39.06
CA SER A 10 -32.43 -50.77 -38.97
C SER A 10 -32.09 -49.28 -39.11
N ALA A 11 -32.46 -48.74 -40.27
CA ALA A 11 -32.73 -47.32 -40.44
C ALA A 11 -34.11 -47.04 -39.85
N LEU A 12 -34.25 -46.10 -38.92
CA LEU A 12 -35.54 -45.48 -38.65
C LEU A 12 -35.36 -44.15 -37.91
N PHE A 13 -35.79 -43.08 -38.58
CA PHE A 13 -36.39 -41.86 -38.02
C PHE A 13 -35.62 -41.10 -36.94
N MET A 14 -34.99 -39.99 -37.35
CA MET A 14 -34.94 -38.82 -36.48
C MET A 14 -35.27 -37.56 -37.28
N THR A 15 -36.56 -37.42 -37.53
CA THR A 15 -37.24 -36.21 -37.98
C THR A 15 -37.13 -35.14 -36.89
N MET A 16 -36.88 -33.90 -37.31
CA MET A 16 -37.36 -32.63 -36.72
C MET A 16 -37.50 -32.56 -35.19
N ILE A 17 -36.72 -31.68 -34.57
CA ILE A 17 -37.22 -30.45 -33.94
C ILE A 17 -36.04 -29.48 -33.88
N LEU A 18 -36.04 -28.55 -34.84
CA LEU A 18 -35.18 -27.36 -34.84
C LEU A 18 -35.84 -26.33 -33.92
N ALA A 19 -35.63 -26.45 -32.61
CA ALA A 19 -36.00 -25.39 -31.68
C ALA A 19 -34.90 -24.32 -31.72
N LEU A 20 -35.14 -23.24 -32.48
CA LEU A 20 -34.42 -21.99 -32.31
C LEU A 20 -34.66 -21.48 -30.88
N ALA A 21 -33.78 -21.84 -29.95
CA ALA A 21 -33.56 -21.06 -28.76
C ALA A 21 -32.79 -19.81 -29.18
N ILE A 22 -33.53 -18.75 -29.51
CA ILE A 22 -33.02 -17.38 -29.47
C ILE A 22 -32.71 -17.14 -27.99
N VAL A 23 -31.51 -17.54 -27.56
CA VAL A 23 -30.94 -17.07 -26.31
C VAL A 23 -30.65 -15.60 -26.57
N SER A 24 -31.56 -14.76 -26.09
CA SER A 24 -31.34 -13.33 -25.93
C SER A 24 -30.05 -13.17 -25.13
N ILE A 25 -28.94 -12.96 -25.82
CA ILE A 25 -27.70 -12.49 -25.22
C ILE A 25 -28.01 -11.07 -24.77
N THR A 26 -28.61 -10.95 -23.59
CA THR A 26 -28.64 -9.68 -22.89
C THR A 26 -27.19 -9.28 -22.67
N PRO A 27 -26.78 -8.08 -23.09
CA PRO A 27 -25.48 -7.56 -22.72
C PRO A 27 -25.55 -7.25 -21.22
N ILE A 28 -25.25 -8.25 -20.39
CA ILE A 28 -24.81 -8.02 -19.00
C ILE A 28 -23.34 -7.63 -19.09
N LEU A 29 -23.08 -6.49 -19.72
CA LEU A 29 -21.79 -5.82 -19.74
C LEU A 29 -22.05 -4.39 -19.30
N ALA A 30 -21.30 -3.95 -18.30
CA ALA A 30 -21.32 -2.62 -17.68
C ALA A 30 -22.41 -2.34 -16.62
N GLN A 31 -22.63 -3.28 -15.70
CA GLN A 31 -22.88 -2.93 -14.29
C GLN A 31 -21.81 -3.59 -13.39
N THR A 32 -20.57 -3.60 -13.84
CA THR A 32 -19.43 -3.73 -12.92
C THR A 32 -19.28 -2.41 -12.18
N SER A 33 -20.04 -2.30 -11.09
CA SER A 33 -19.59 -1.70 -9.83
C SER A 33 -18.66 -0.49 -9.95
N GLN A 34 -19.12 0.59 -10.59
CA GLN A 34 -18.87 1.91 -10.02
C GLN A 34 -19.85 2.09 -8.86
N ALA A 35 -19.74 1.22 -7.85
CA ALA A 35 -20.11 1.60 -6.51
C ALA A 35 -19.10 2.69 -6.15
N ASN A 36 -19.44 3.93 -6.49
CA ASN A 36 -19.05 5.08 -5.71
C ASN A 36 -19.55 4.74 -4.30
N LEU A 37 -18.75 3.97 -3.54
CA LEU A 37 -18.85 3.87 -2.10
C LEU A 37 -18.75 5.32 -1.69
N LYS A 38 -19.91 5.92 -1.47
CA LYS A 38 -20.02 7.27 -0.97
C LYS A 38 -19.43 7.17 0.42
N VAL A 39 -18.11 7.38 0.50
CA VAL A 39 -17.31 7.33 1.72
C VAL A 39 -18.11 8.09 2.74
N SER A 40 -18.46 7.42 3.83
CA SER A 40 -19.31 8.04 4.83
C SER A 40 -18.63 9.33 5.31
N THR A 41 -19.40 10.37 5.62
CA THR A 41 -18.84 11.60 6.21
C THR A 41 -18.04 11.27 7.48
N GLU A 42 -18.46 10.23 8.20
CA GLU A 42 -17.78 9.71 9.37
C GLU A 42 -16.40 9.11 9.03
N LEU A 43 -16.29 8.27 7.99
CA LEU A 43 -15.01 7.74 7.53
C LEU A 43 -14.08 8.86 7.04
N LYS A 44 -14.59 9.85 6.28
CA LYS A 44 -13.79 11.03 5.90
C LYS A 44 -13.24 11.76 7.13
N ASN A 45 -14.04 11.94 8.17
CA ASN A 45 -13.61 12.59 9.40
C ASN A 45 -12.58 11.75 10.17
N PHE A 46 -12.78 10.43 10.25
CA PHE A 46 -11.80 9.51 10.84
C PHE A 46 -10.47 9.58 10.10
N ASP A 47 -10.49 9.42 8.77
CA ASP A 47 -9.30 9.44 7.93
C ASP A 47 -8.53 10.75 8.04
N ASN A 48 -9.23 11.89 8.09
CA ASN A 48 -8.59 13.20 8.29
C ASN A 48 -7.86 13.30 9.65
N MET A 49 -8.44 12.76 10.73
CA MET A 49 -7.80 12.78 12.05
C MET A 49 -6.61 11.81 12.12
N VAL A 50 -6.76 10.62 11.54
CA VAL A 50 -5.67 9.64 11.38
C VAL A 50 -4.53 10.25 10.57
N LEU A 51 -4.84 10.97 9.49
CA LEU A 51 -3.87 11.62 8.62
C LEU A 51 -3.00 12.64 9.36
N GLN A 52 -3.62 13.49 10.17
CA GLN A 52 -2.90 14.50 10.97
C GLN A 52 -1.87 13.85 11.90
N SER A 53 -2.26 12.77 12.61
CA SER A 53 -1.32 12.01 13.45
C SER A 53 -0.18 11.40 12.61
N ARG A 54 -0.50 10.74 11.49
CA ARG A 54 0.50 10.14 10.58
C ARG A 54 1.48 11.18 9.98
N GLN A 55 1.04 12.40 9.73
CA GLN A 55 1.91 13.48 9.24
C GLN A 55 2.98 13.87 10.28
N GLU A 56 2.61 13.97 11.55
CA GLU A 56 3.55 14.22 12.64
C GLU A 56 4.51 13.04 12.84
N MET A 57 4.01 11.80 12.79
CA MET A 57 4.87 10.61 12.77
C MET A 57 5.87 10.66 11.60
N ARG A 58 5.45 11.10 10.42
CA ARG A 58 6.32 11.16 9.24
C ARG A 58 7.48 12.15 9.44
N LYS A 59 7.21 13.31 10.04
CA LYS A 59 8.22 14.31 10.43
C LYS A 59 9.20 13.71 11.44
N TYR A 60 8.68 13.07 12.49
CA TYR A 60 9.49 12.30 13.45
C TYR A 60 10.40 11.28 12.73
N CYS A 61 9.88 10.44 11.83
CA CYS A 61 10.68 9.39 11.20
C CYS A 61 11.75 9.96 10.27
N ALA A 62 11.52 11.12 9.64
CA ALA A 62 12.56 11.81 8.87
C ALA A 62 13.72 12.28 9.76
N ILE A 63 13.40 12.88 10.91
CA ILE A 63 14.40 13.31 11.90
C ILE A 63 15.19 12.12 12.45
N VAL A 64 14.53 11.02 12.81
CA VAL A 64 15.21 9.83 13.32
C VAL A 64 16.16 9.22 12.28
N GLN A 65 15.80 9.27 10.99
CA GLN A 65 16.69 8.83 9.90
C GLN A 65 17.96 9.69 9.79
N GLU A 66 17.87 10.98 10.10
CA GLU A 66 19.05 11.86 10.18
C GLU A 66 19.89 11.56 11.43
N LEU A 67 19.24 11.37 12.58
CA LEU A 67 19.90 11.05 13.85
C LEU A 67 20.72 9.76 13.82
N ILE A 68 20.31 8.77 13.00
CA ILE A 68 21.09 7.54 12.79
C ILE A 68 22.44 7.82 12.12
N LYS A 69 22.53 8.87 11.30
CA LYS A 69 23.78 9.25 10.60
C LYS A 69 24.67 10.10 11.50
N GLN A 70 24.05 10.98 12.28
CA GLN A 70 24.74 11.92 13.14
C GLN A 70 23.84 12.30 14.31
N GLU A 71 24.31 12.04 15.53
CA GLU A 71 23.59 12.43 16.74
C GLU A 71 23.55 13.96 16.87
N ASP A 72 22.38 14.48 17.22
CA ASP A 72 22.12 15.91 17.35
C ASP A 72 20.99 16.10 18.38
N SER A 73 21.32 16.71 19.52
CA SER A 73 20.39 16.86 20.64
C SER A 73 19.22 17.79 20.31
N GLN A 74 19.41 18.78 19.43
CA GLN A 74 18.35 19.67 18.99
C GLN A 74 17.37 18.92 18.09
N LYS A 75 17.88 18.15 17.13
CA LYS A 75 17.04 17.28 16.29
C LYS A 75 16.31 16.23 17.12
N GLN A 76 16.96 15.64 18.12
CA GLN A 76 16.30 14.72 19.04
C GLN A 76 15.14 15.39 19.78
N ALA A 77 15.32 16.61 20.29
CA ALA A 77 14.25 17.38 20.92
C ALA A 77 13.09 17.68 19.95
N THR A 78 13.37 18.10 18.72
CA THR A 78 12.35 18.32 17.68
C THR A 78 11.63 17.02 17.30
N GLY A 79 12.34 15.90 17.23
CA GLY A 79 11.72 14.59 17.03
C GLY A 79 10.74 14.24 18.16
N LEU A 80 11.14 14.48 19.42
CA LEU A 80 10.29 14.27 20.59
C LEU A 80 9.03 15.16 20.57
N GLU A 81 9.14 16.40 20.10
CA GLU A 81 7.99 17.29 19.91
C GLU A 81 6.98 16.71 18.91
N HIS A 82 7.44 16.30 17.72
CA HIS A 82 6.56 15.72 16.70
C HIS A 82 5.85 14.45 17.17
N ILE A 83 6.56 13.54 17.85
CA ILE A 83 5.92 12.29 18.30
C ILE A 83 4.91 12.53 19.42
N ARG A 84 5.14 13.50 20.31
CA ARG A 84 4.16 13.91 21.33
C ARG A 84 2.92 14.54 20.70
N GLN A 85 3.10 15.39 19.70
CA GLN A 85 1.98 15.95 18.94
C GLN A 85 1.18 14.84 18.25
N SER A 86 1.87 13.85 17.66
CA SER A 86 1.24 12.66 17.09
C SER A 86 0.42 11.88 18.12
N THR A 87 0.93 11.70 19.34
CA THR A 87 0.22 11.04 20.45
C THR A 87 -1.07 11.78 20.78
N ALA A 88 -1.01 13.10 21.01
CA ALA A 88 -2.19 13.90 21.33
C ALA A 88 -3.25 13.87 20.22
N LEU A 89 -2.83 13.90 18.94
CA LEU A 89 -3.73 13.76 17.80
C LEU A 89 -4.38 12.37 17.76
N TRP A 90 -3.64 11.32 18.11
CA TRP A 90 -4.16 9.95 18.15
C TRP A 90 -5.13 9.72 19.30
N GLU A 91 -4.89 10.32 20.46
CA GLU A 91 -5.82 10.29 21.60
C GLU A 91 -7.19 10.87 21.23
N ASN A 92 -7.22 11.94 20.41
CA ASN A 92 -8.48 12.47 19.88
C ASN A 92 -9.19 11.47 18.96
N VAL A 93 -8.45 10.67 18.17
CA VAL A 93 -9.03 9.60 17.35
C VAL A 93 -9.66 8.53 18.25
N GLN A 94 -8.91 8.07 19.27
CA GLN A 94 -9.41 7.07 20.22
C GLN A 94 -10.66 7.57 20.95
N GLN A 95 -10.60 8.77 21.54
CA GLN A 95 -11.72 9.35 22.28
C GLN A 95 -13.00 9.41 21.44
N LYS A 96 -12.89 9.72 20.16
CA LYS A 96 -14.04 9.90 19.27
C LYS A 96 -14.58 8.59 18.70
N PHE A 97 -13.70 7.67 18.30
CA PHE A 97 -14.09 6.53 17.46
C PHE A 97 -13.97 5.17 18.15
N GLN A 98 -13.34 5.06 19.32
CA GLN A 98 -13.11 3.77 19.96
C GLN A 98 -14.41 3.02 20.31
N SER A 99 -15.43 3.73 20.80
CA SER A 99 -16.75 3.17 21.12
C SER A 99 -17.76 3.26 19.98
N GLN A 100 -17.46 4.07 18.96
CA GLN A 100 -18.32 4.31 17.80
C GLN A 100 -17.44 4.34 16.54
N PRO A 101 -17.03 3.17 16.01
CA PRO A 101 -16.26 3.12 14.78
C PRO A 101 -17.06 3.68 13.60
N PRO A 102 -16.40 4.24 12.57
CA PRO A 102 -17.06 4.50 11.30
C PRO A 102 -17.73 3.23 10.76
N ALA A 103 -18.81 3.39 9.99
CA ALA A 103 -19.61 2.27 9.45
C ALA A 103 -18.75 1.18 8.78
N GLU A 104 -17.71 1.58 8.06
CA GLU A 104 -16.77 0.70 7.34
C GLU A 104 -15.92 -0.17 8.29
N TYR A 105 -15.74 0.25 9.54
CA TYR A 105 -15.02 -0.49 10.59
C TYR A 105 -15.94 -1.19 11.60
N GLN A 106 -17.26 -0.99 11.54
CA GLN A 106 -18.22 -1.62 12.46
C GLN A 106 -18.12 -3.16 12.51
N PRO A 107 -17.86 -3.88 11.40
CA PRO A 107 -17.70 -5.34 11.45
C PRO A 107 -16.39 -5.81 12.10
N ASP A 108 -15.41 -4.92 12.34
CA ASP A 108 -14.11 -5.27 12.92
C ASP A 108 -14.17 -5.28 14.45
N GLU A 109 -14.44 -6.45 15.01
CA GLU A 109 -14.44 -6.68 16.47
C GLU A 109 -13.12 -6.30 17.14
N LYS A 110 -12.02 -6.18 16.37
CA LYS A 110 -10.70 -5.80 16.88
C LYS A 110 -10.41 -4.31 16.74
N PHE A 111 -11.33 -3.50 16.22
CA PHE A 111 -11.08 -2.09 15.92
C PHE A 111 -10.52 -1.31 17.11
N SER A 112 -11.17 -1.37 18.28
CA SER A 112 -10.68 -0.71 19.50
C SER A 112 -9.28 -1.20 19.90
N ALA A 113 -9.00 -2.50 19.78
CA ALA A 113 -7.68 -3.05 20.12
C ALA A 113 -6.60 -2.61 19.13
N ARG A 114 -6.95 -2.39 17.85
CA ARG A 114 -6.03 -1.84 16.85
C ARG A 114 -5.69 -0.39 17.14
N LEU A 115 -6.68 0.43 17.54
CA LEU A 115 -6.42 1.82 17.91
C LEU A 115 -5.44 1.89 19.09
N GLU A 116 -5.61 1.03 20.09
CA GLU A 116 -4.72 0.93 21.24
C GLU A 116 -3.32 0.43 20.84
N ALA A 117 -3.22 -0.58 19.98
CA ALA A 117 -1.92 -1.06 19.49
C ALA A 117 -1.14 0.03 18.73
N ILE A 118 -1.84 0.88 17.97
CA ILE A 118 -1.22 2.03 17.32
C ILE A 118 -0.76 3.05 18.36
N HIS A 119 -1.58 3.37 19.37
CA HIS A 119 -1.21 4.28 20.45
C HIS A 119 0.06 3.80 21.17
N GLN A 120 0.11 2.53 21.57
CA GLN A 120 1.30 1.94 22.19
C GLN A 120 2.53 2.01 21.27
N GLY A 121 2.35 1.78 19.96
CA GLY A 121 3.42 1.92 18.98
C GLY A 121 3.97 3.35 18.88
N ILE A 122 3.13 4.37 19.03
CA ILE A 122 3.55 5.79 19.08
C ILE A 122 4.31 6.08 20.38
N GLN A 123 3.82 5.59 21.53
CA GLN A 123 4.52 5.73 22.82
C GLN A 123 5.89 5.04 22.81
N ASP A 124 5.98 3.86 22.20
CA ASP A 124 7.24 3.14 22.04
C ASP A 124 8.24 3.96 21.19
N MET A 125 7.77 4.61 20.12
CA MET A 125 8.61 5.52 19.31
C MET A 125 9.18 6.66 20.15
N GLU A 126 8.35 7.30 20.97
CA GLU A 126 8.81 8.37 21.89
C GLU A 126 9.87 7.84 22.85
N LYS A 127 9.58 6.73 23.53
CA LYS A 127 10.49 6.11 24.50
C LYS A 127 11.84 5.75 23.88
N GLN A 128 11.86 5.11 22.71
CA GLN A 128 13.12 4.75 22.06
C GLN A 128 13.92 5.98 21.62
N LEU A 129 13.26 7.06 21.20
CA LEU A 129 13.94 8.31 20.85
C LEU A 129 14.50 9.00 22.09
N ALA A 130 13.74 9.07 23.18
CA ALA A 130 14.20 9.66 24.45
C ALA A 130 15.44 8.92 25.01
N ASP A 131 15.47 7.59 24.87
CA ASP A 131 16.59 6.74 25.27
C ASP A 131 17.83 6.83 24.32
N GLY A 132 17.80 7.63 23.26
CA GLY A 132 18.88 7.72 22.26
C GLY A 132 19.00 6.47 21.36
N LYS A 133 18.01 5.58 21.36
CA LYS A 133 18.03 4.31 20.60
C LYS A 133 17.52 4.52 19.17
N PHE A 134 18.18 5.36 18.38
CA PHE A 134 17.66 5.85 17.08
C PHE A 134 17.34 4.73 16.06
N LYS A 135 18.17 3.69 15.95
CA LYS A 135 17.87 2.55 15.07
C LYS A 135 16.61 1.82 15.50
N LYS A 136 16.41 1.64 16.81
CA LYS A 136 15.22 0.98 17.36
C LYS A 136 13.99 1.87 17.20
N ALA A 137 14.11 3.17 17.45
CA ALA A 137 13.08 4.17 17.16
C ALA A 137 12.60 4.10 15.70
N LEU A 138 13.50 4.01 14.72
CA LEU A 138 13.13 3.87 13.32
C LEU A 138 12.43 2.52 13.02
N GLN A 139 12.89 1.43 13.62
CA GLN A 139 12.23 0.13 13.49
C GLN A 139 10.81 0.15 14.04
N VAL A 140 10.60 0.75 15.22
CA VAL A 140 9.26 0.91 15.80
C VAL A 140 8.40 1.81 14.91
N CYS A 141 8.92 2.94 14.41
CA CYS A 141 8.21 3.77 13.42
C CYS A 141 7.67 2.95 12.24
N GLY A 142 8.53 2.12 11.63
CA GLY A 142 8.13 1.26 10.52
C GLY A 142 7.07 0.23 10.91
N ALA A 143 7.18 -0.37 12.11
CA ALA A 143 6.21 -1.31 12.62
C ALA A 143 4.84 -0.65 12.89
N THR A 144 4.83 0.52 13.54
CA THR A 144 3.62 1.29 13.84
C THR A 144 2.94 1.75 12.54
N CYS A 145 3.70 2.22 11.54
CA CYS A 145 3.15 2.52 10.21
C CYS A 145 2.45 1.31 9.58
N GLY A 146 3.00 0.11 9.77
CA GLY A 146 2.38 -1.13 9.32
C GLY A 146 1.07 -1.48 10.02
N LEU A 147 0.83 -0.99 11.25
CA LEU A 147 -0.43 -1.18 11.95
C LEU A 147 -1.58 -0.42 11.29
N PHE A 148 -1.35 0.82 10.81
CA PHE A 148 -2.34 1.56 10.02
C PHE A 148 -2.71 0.81 8.75
N VAL A 149 -1.70 0.37 8.01
CA VAL A 149 -1.89 -0.39 6.76
C VAL A 149 -2.73 -1.65 7.03
N LYS A 150 -2.37 -2.41 8.06
CA LYS A 150 -3.10 -3.62 8.44
C LYS A 150 -4.55 -3.33 8.83
N MET A 151 -4.78 -2.25 9.59
CA MET A 151 -6.12 -1.82 9.98
C MET A 151 -6.99 -1.52 8.75
N HIS A 152 -6.45 -0.79 7.77
CA HIS A 152 -7.18 -0.46 6.55
C HIS A 152 -7.43 -1.70 5.68
N GLU A 153 -6.41 -2.50 5.41
CA GLU A 153 -6.49 -3.66 4.51
C GLU A 153 -7.41 -4.75 5.07
N GLU A 154 -7.40 -5.01 6.38
CA GLU A 154 -8.29 -5.99 7.01
C GLU A 154 -9.75 -5.52 7.06
N ASN A 155 -10.00 -4.24 6.81
CA ASN A 155 -11.34 -3.66 6.62
C ASN A 155 -11.68 -3.43 5.14
N SER A 156 -10.92 -4.03 4.21
CA SER A 156 -11.10 -3.91 2.76
C SER A 156 -11.02 -2.48 2.22
N LEU A 157 -10.36 -1.58 2.94
CA LEU A 157 -10.11 -0.22 2.51
C LEU A 157 -8.81 -0.13 1.71
N VAL A 158 -8.79 0.74 0.70
CA VAL A 158 -7.66 0.88 -0.22
C VAL A 158 -7.22 2.34 -0.25
N TYR A 159 -6.04 2.60 0.30
CA TYR A 159 -5.43 3.93 0.31
C TYR A 159 -4.12 3.97 -0.45
N ALA A 160 -3.91 5.06 -1.19
CA ALA A 160 -2.66 5.34 -1.89
C ALA A 160 -1.44 5.30 -0.96
N ALA A 161 -1.55 5.87 0.24
CA ALA A 161 -0.47 5.88 1.23
C ALA A 161 -0.04 4.46 1.63
N ASP A 162 -0.98 3.53 1.78
CA ASP A 162 -0.67 2.17 2.24
C ASP A 162 -0.01 1.35 1.13
N ARG A 163 -0.45 1.52 -0.12
CA ARG A 163 0.22 0.93 -1.29
C ARG A 163 1.66 1.45 -1.43
N LEU A 164 1.86 2.76 -1.23
CA LEU A 164 3.18 3.38 -1.21
C LEU A 164 4.04 2.89 -0.03
N PHE A 165 3.45 2.62 1.13
CA PHE A 165 4.19 2.04 2.26
C PHE A 165 4.78 0.68 1.91
N HIS A 166 3.99 -0.21 1.30
CA HIS A 166 4.48 -1.52 0.84
C HIS A 166 5.60 -1.38 -0.20
N LEU A 167 5.41 -0.50 -1.20
CA LEU A 167 6.44 -0.23 -2.20
C LEU A 167 7.74 0.26 -1.56
N ARG A 168 7.67 1.25 -0.65
CA ARG A 168 8.83 1.80 0.08
C ARG A 168 9.57 0.72 0.86
N LYS A 169 8.82 -0.16 1.54
CA LYS A 169 9.39 -1.26 2.32
C LYS A 169 10.17 -2.23 1.42
N LEU A 170 9.59 -2.62 0.28
CA LEU A 170 10.27 -3.52 -0.66
C LEU A 170 11.46 -2.85 -1.34
N ALA A 171 11.31 -1.60 -1.82
CA ALA A 171 12.38 -0.84 -2.44
C ALA A 171 13.58 -0.67 -1.48
N LYS A 172 13.32 -0.35 -0.20
CA LYS A 172 14.39 -0.26 0.81
C LYS A 172 15.09 -1.60 1.04
N LYS A 173 14.33 -2.70 1.12
CA LYS A 173 14.91 -4.05 1.23
C LYS A 173 15.78 -4.38 0.02
N MET A 174 15.32 -4.04 -1.18
CA MET A 174 16.10 -4.25 -2.41
C MET A 174 17.40 -3.46 -2.43
N ILE A 175 17.37 -2.20 -2.03
CA ILE A 175 18.59 -1.38 -1.90
C ILE A 175 19.57 -2.02 -0.90
N ASP A 176 19.08 -2.51 0.23
CA ASP A 176 19.92 -3.14 1.25
C ASP A 176 20.52 -4.46 0.75
N GLU A 177 19.75 -5.28 0.03
CA GLU A 177 20.24 -6.55 -0.53
C GLU A 177 21.19 -6.33 -1.71
N GLU A 178 20.96 -5.33 -2.55
CA GLU A 178 21.85 -4.95 -3.64
C GLU A 178 23.21 -4.48 -3.10
N GLN A 179 23.23 -3.60 -2.10
CA GLN A 179 24.46 -3.14 -1.45
C GLN A 179 25.26 -4.29 -0.79
N LYS A 180 24.57 -5.33 -0.34
CA LYS A 180 25.18 -6.47 0.36
C LYS A 180 25.64 -7.57 -0.58
N SER A 181 24.87 -7.86 -1.63
CA SER A 181 24.96 -9.10 -2.42
C SER A 181 24.92 -8.86 -3.93
N GLY A 182 24.88 -7.61 -4.38
CA GLY A 182 24.85 -7.20 -5.78
C GLY A 182 23.52 -7.43 -6.49
N LEU A 183 23.48 -7.07 -7.77
CA LEU A 183 22.25 -7.12 -8.59
C LEU A 183 21.56 -8.48 -8.66
N THR A 184 22.32 -9.58 -8.68
CA THR A 184 21.75 -10.94 -8.78
C THR A 184 20.79 -11.24 -7.64
N ALA A 185 21.07 -10.74 -6.43
CA ALA A 185 20.25 -10.99 -5.25
C ALA A 185 18.86 -10.35 -5.33
N ILE A 186 18.70 -9.31 -6.14
CA ILE A 186 17.44 -8.56 -6.24
C ILE A 186 16.63 -8.88 -7.49
N LYS A 187 17.18 -9.64 -8.44
CA LYS A 187 16.52 -9.99 -9.71
C LYS A 187 15.18 -10.67 -9.49
N GLY A 188 15.10 -11.58 -8.52
CA GLY A 188 13.86 -12.26 -8.12
C GLY A 188 12.82 -11.35 -7.44
N MET A 189 13.20 -10.16 -6.98
CA MET A 189 12.31 -9.22 -6.28
C MET A 189 11.65 -8.23 -7.23
N MET A 190 12.10 -8.16 -8.48
CA MET A 190 11.66 -7.12 -9.42
C MET A 190 10.21 -7.26 -9.85
N GLY A 191 9.74 -8.49 -10.05
CA GLY A 191 8.31 -8.74 -10.34
C GLY A 191 7.40 -8.23 -9.22
N ASP A 192 7.76 -8.48 -7.96
CA ASP A 192 7.00 -8.01 -6.81
C ASP A 192 7.03 -6.47 -6.69
N LEU A 193 8.17 -5.84 -6.98
CA LEU A 193 8.30 -4.38 -6.96
C LEU A 193 7.39 -3.71 -8.00
N LEU A 194 7.38 -4.23 -9.23
CA LEU A 194 6.51 -3.72 -10.30
C LEU A 194 5.03 -3.97 -9.99
N LYS A 195 4.69 -5.13 -9.40
CA LYS A 195 3.31 -5.40 -8.94
C LYS A 195 2.86 -4.41 -7.87
N LEU A 196 3.72 -4.06 -6.92
CA LEU A 196 3.39 -3.05 -5.91
C LEU A 196 3.21 -1.66 -6.53
N ARG A 197 4.00 -1.30 -7.53
CA ARG A 197 3.80 -0.08 -8.32
C ARG A 197 2.43 -0.08 -9.02
N ASP A 198 2.06 -1.19 -9.66
CA ASP A 198 0.78 -1.28 -10.37
C ASP A 198 -0.41 -1.14 -9.41
N ASN A 199 -0.31 -1.71 -8.20
CA ASN A 199 -1.31 -1.52 -7.15
C ASN A 199 -1.47 -0.05 -6.71
N ILE A 200 -0.44 0.80 -6.88
CA ILE A 200 -0.54 2.24 -6.60
C ILE A 200 -1.39 2.94 -7.66
N PHE A 201 -1.24 2.57 -8.95
CA PHE A 201 -2.07 3.12 -10.02
C PHE A 201 -3.55 2.74 -9.89
N LEU A 202 -3.84 1.61 -9.24
CA LEU A 202 -5.20 1.15 -8.97
C LEU A 202 -5.82 1.76 -7.71
N ALA A 203 -5.03 2.43 -6.86
CA ALA A 203 -5.54 3.08 -5.66
C ALA A 203 -6.26 4.40 -6.00
N PRO A 204 -7.28 4.80 -5.23
CA PRO A 204 -7.92 6.11 -5.40
C PRO A 204 -6.92 7.24 -5.12
N CYS A 205 -7.16 8.41 -5.71
CA CYS A 205 -6.39 9.61 -5.37
C CYS A 205 -6.51 9.91 -3.87
N PRO A 206 -5.42 10.26 -3.17
CA PRO A 206 -5.44 10.53 -1.72
C PRO A 206 -6.33 11.70 -1.29
N ALA A 207 -6.65 12.63 -2.19
CA ALA A 207 -7.50 13.78 -1.90
C ALA A 207 -8.45 14.04 -3.08
N PRO A 208 -9.51 13.23 -3.26
CA PRO A 208 -10.36 13.28 -4.45
C PRO A 208 -11.09 14.62 -4.63
N ASP A 209 -11.26 15.37 -3.52
CA ASP A 209 -11.89 16.69 -3.51
C ASP A 209 -10.88 17.84 -3.75
N ASP A 210 -9.59 17.54 -3.97
CA ASP A 210 -8.49 18.49 -4.27
C ASP A 210 -7.76 18.10 -5.56
N GLU A 211 -8.20 18.69 -6.68
CA GLU A 211 -7.66 18.40 -8.01
C GLU A 211 -6.16 18.70 -8.12
N ALA A 212 -5.69 19.77 -7.47
CA ALA A 212 -4.28 20.16 -7.53
C ALA A 212 -3.40 19.13 -6.82
N ARG A 213 -3.82 18.66 -5.64
CA ARG A 213 -3.12 17.59 -4.92
C ARG A 213 -3.14 16.28 -5.70
N CYS A 214 -4.26 15.92 -6.35
CA CYS A 214 -4.31 14.74 -7.22
C CYS A 214 -3.34 14.82 -8.40
N LYS A 215 -3.26 15.97 -9.08
CA LYS A 215 -2.31 16.17 -10.19
C LYS A 215 -0.87 16.06 -9.72
N ASN A 216 -0.53 16.68 -8.59
CA ASN A 216 0.81 16.60 -8.00
C ASN A 216 1.17 15.16 -7.61
N TYR A 217 0.21 14.44 -7.03
CA TYR A 217 0.36 13.03 -6.68
C TYR A 217 0.65 12.18 -7.92
N GLN A 218 -0.18 12.29 -8.97
CA GLN A 218 0.00 11.54 -10.21
C GLN A 218 1.33 11.84 -10.90
N ALA A 219 1.76 13.10 -10.89
CA ALA A 219 3.06 13.50 -11.42
C ALA A 219 4.21 12.81 -10.64
N ALA A 220 4.14 12.80 -9.30
CA ALA A 220 5.13 12.11 -8.47
C ALA A 220 5.13 10.58 -8.71
N VAL A 221 3.95 9.98 -8.89
CA VAL A 221 3.83 8.55 -9.23
C VAL A 221 4.47 8.25 -10.58
N LYS A 222 4.21 9.07 -11.60
CA LYS A 222 4.83 8.93 -12.92
C LYS A 222 6.36 8.98 -12.84
N THR A 223 6.92 9.89 -12.04
CA THR A 223 8.37 10.04 -11.86
C THR A 223 9.01 8.78 -11.29
N PHE A 224 8.56 8.26 -10.13
CA PHE A 224 9.17 7.05 -9.59
C PHE A 224 8.84 5.82 -10.43
N SER A 225 7.68 5.76 -11.10
CA SER A 225 7.32 4.66 -11.99
C SER A 225 8.33 4.51 -13.14
N ALA A 226 8.70 5.62 -13.79
CA ALA A 226 9.71 5.59 -14.85
C ALA A 226 11.07 5.10 -14.33
N GLN A 227 11.47 5.51 -13.12
CA GLN A 227 12.70 5.01 -12.49
C GLN A 227 12.62 3.50 -12.20
N LEU A 228 11.45 2.96 -11.84
CA LEU A 228 11.26 1.53 -11.66
C LEU A 228 11.36 0.75 -12.97
N ASP A 229 10.85 1.31 -14.08
CA ASP A 229 11.02 0.71 -15.40
C ASP A 229 12.50 0.68 -15.82
N GLU A 230 13.22 1.80 -15.67
CA GLU A 230 14.66 1.88 -15.93
C GLU A 230 15.47 0.93 -15.04
N LEU A 231 15.07 0.78 -13.78
CA LEU A 231 15.69 -0.15 -12.84
C LEU A 231 15.49 -1.59 -13.32
N ALA A 232 14.25 -1.95 -13.69
CA ALA A 232 13.95 -3.29 -14.19
C ALA A 232 14.78 -3.64 -15.42
N ILE A 233 14.90 -2.72 -16.39
CA ILE A 233 15.74 -2.87 -17.58
C ILE A 233 17.21 -3.06 -17.18
N SER A 234 17.71 -2.24 -16.25
CA SER A 234 19.10 -2.33 -15.77
C SER A 234 19.40 -3.65 -15.08
N VAL A 235 18.47 -4.15 -14.26
CA VAL A 235 18.59 -5.45 -13.57
C VAL A 235 18.54 -6.62 -14.55
N VAL A 236 17.68 -6.57 -15.58
CA VAL A 236 17.60 -7.63 -16.60
C VAL A 236 18.89 -7.72 -17.42
N ASN A 237 19.48 -6.58 -17.74
CA ASN A 237 20.72 -6.47 -18.52
C ASN A 237 22.00 -6.56 -17.66
N ASP A 238 21.87 -6.89 -16.37
CA ASP A 238 22.96 -6.98 -15.39
C ASP A 238 23.86 -5.70 -15.36
N ASN A 239 23.27 -4.54 -15.60
CA ASN A 239 23.95 -3.23 -15.61
C ASN A 239 23.99 -2.63 -14.19
N GLN A 240 25.00 -3.06 -13.43
CA GLN A 240 25.26 -2.67 -12.04
C GLN A 240 25.29 -1.14 -11.84
N THR A 241 26.12 -0.43 -12.62
CA THR A 241 26.31 1.01 -12.46
C THR A 241 25.02 1.81 -12.70
N ALA A 242 24.22 1.41 -13.70
CA ALA A 242 22.94 2.07 -13.95
C ALA A 242 21.95 1.85 -12.79
N ALA A 243 21.84 0.61 -12.30
CA ALA A 243 20.94 0.29 -11.19
C ALA A 243 21.32 1.03 -9.90
N GLU A 244 22.61 1.06 -9.53
CA GLU A 244 23.10 1.83 -8.38
C GLU A 244 22.75 3.32 -8.47
N ASN A 245 22.90 3.91 -9.67
CA ASN A 245 22.56 5.31 -9.90
C ASN A 245 21.07 5.58 -9.74
N ILE A 246 20.21 4.66 -10.17
CA ILE A 246 18.76 4.76 -9.97
C ILE A 246 18.43 4.64 -8.48
N PHE A 247 19.04 3.69 -7.76
CA PHE A 247 18.79 3.47 -6.34
C PHE A 247 19.12 4.69 -5.46
N LYS A 248 20.13 5.48 -5.81
CA LYS A 248 20.47 6.73 -5.09
C LYS A 248 19.30 7.69 -4.99
N ASN A 249 18.42 7.72 -6.00
CA ASN A 249 17.31 8.68 -6.09
C ASN A 249 15.93 8.05 -5.86
N LEU A 250 15.79 6.73 -6.06
CA LEU A 250 14.51 6.04 -6.03
C LEU A 250 13.73 6.27 -4.72
N MET A 251 14.39 6.13 -3.57
CA MET A 251 13.71 6.35 -2.28
C MET A 251 13.22 7.78 -2.10
N SER A 252 13.94 8.76 -2.64
CA SER A 252 13.51 10.17 -2.61
C SER A 252 12.25 10.36 -3.44
N ALA A 253 12.21 9.82 -4.66
CA ALA A 253 11.06 9.90 -5.55
C ALA A 253 9.82 9.22 -4.95
N ILE A 254 9.97 8.02 -4.35
CA ILE A 254 8.85 7.35 -3.68
C ILE A 254 8.41 8.13 -2.43
N ASN A 255 9.36 8.68 -1.66
CA ASN A 255 9.06 9.51 -0.48
C ASN A 255 8.27 10.78 -0.84
N GLN A 256 8.51 11.36 -2.02
CA GLN A 256 7.75 12.51 -2.51
C GLN A 256 6.28 12.13 -2.72
N ALA A 257 5.99 11.06 -3.47
CA ALA A 257 4.63 10.59 -3.67
C ALA A 257 3.94 10.20 -2.35
N TYR A 258 4.67 9.53 -1.45
CA TYR A 258 4.17 9.17 -0.12
C TYR A 258 3.87 10.39 0.75
N GLY A 259 4.69 11.43 0.68
CA GLY A 259 4.47 12.68 1.39
C GLY A 259 3.28 13.50 0.86
N ILE A 260 2.91 13.34 -0.42
CA ILE A 260 1.70 13.95 -0.98
C ILE A 260 0.45 13.13 -0.61
N ALA A 261 0.59 11.80 -0.51
CA ALA A 261 -0.50 10.90 -0.14
C ALA A 261 -0.86 10.96 1.35
N LEU A 262 0.12 11.31 2.21
CA LEU A 262 -0.12 11.78 3.57
C LEU A 262 -0.47 13.26 3.56
#